data_AF-A0A7C4V444-F1
#
_entry.id   AF-A0A7C4V444-F1
#
_cell.length_a   1.000
_cell.length_b   1.000
_cell.length_c   1.000
_cell.angle_alpha   90.00
_cell.angle_beta   90.00
_cell.angle_gamma   90.00
#
_symmetry.space_group_name_H-M   'P 1'
#
loop_
_entity.id
_entity.type
_entity.pdbx_description
1 polymer ?
#
loop_
_entity_poly.entity_id
_entity_poly.type
_entity_poly.pdbx_seq_one_letter_code
_entity_poly.pdbx_strand_id
1 'polypeptide(L)' 'MSRTYQPSKIKRKRKFGFLSRKRKASQILKARRRKGRKRLSA' A
#
# COMPACT_ATOMS: atom_id res chain seq x y z
N MET A 1 1.45 3.87 28.11
CA MET A 1 2.04 3.12 26.96
C MET A 1 1.43 3.63 25.66
N SER A 2 2.25 4.06 24.70
CA SER A 2 1.74 4.59 23.42
C SER A 2 1.27 3.48 22.47
N ARG A 3 0.24 3.76 21.67
CA ARG A 3 -0.29 2.81 20.66
C ARG A 3 0.63 2.76 19.44
N THR A 4 0.71 1.61 18.78
CA THR A 4 1.59 1.38 17.62
C THR A 4 1.12 2.09 16.36
N TYR A 5 -0.20 2.26 16.20
CA TYR A 5 -0.75 3.00 15.08
C TYR A 5 -0.80 4.49 15.39
N GLN A 6 0.20 5.21 14.89
CA GLN A 6 0.25 6.66 14.88
C GLN A 6 -0.02 7.15 13.45
N PRO A 7 -1.24 7.59 13.11
CA PRO A 7 -1.64 7.85 11.73
C PRO A 7 -0.88 9.04 11.14
N SER A 8 -0.28 8.82 9.98
CA SER A 8 0.26 9.89 9.14
C SER A 8 -0.06 9.59 7.68
N LYS A 9 -0.81 10.51 7.04
CA LYS A 9 -1.23 10.37 5.63
C LYS A 9 0.00 10.28 4.70
N ILE A 10 1.05 11.06 4.98
CA ILE A 10 2.29 11.06 4.21
C ILE A 10 3.01 9.71 4.33
N LYS A 11 3.22 9.21 5.56
CA LYS A 11 3.89 7.92 5.81
C LYS A 11 3.13 6.77 5.13
N ARG A 12 1.79 6.77 5.22
CA ARG A 12 0.94 5.78 4.55
C ARG A 12 1.10 5.82 3.03
N LYS A 13 0.96 6.99 2.39
CA LYS A 13 1.07 7.11 0.92
C LYS A 13 2.46 6.73 0.41
N ARG A 14 3.54 7.16 1.08
CA ARG A 14 4.93 6.84 0.68
C ARG A 14 5.25 5.34 0.82
N LYS A 15 4.78 4.68 1.88
CA LYS A 15 5.10 3.27 2.14
C LYS A 15 4.16 2.30 1.41
N PHE A 16 2.88 2.62 1.31
CA PHE A 16 1.85 1.69 0.86
C PHE A 16 1.03 2.15 -0.36
N GLY A 17 1.25 3.37 -0.83
CA GLY A 17 0.57 3.93 -2.00
C GLY A 17 1.02 3.30 -3.32
N PHE A 18 0.29 3.62 -4.38
CA PHE A 18 0.44 2.98 -5.70
C PHE A 18 1.85 3.10 -6.27
N LEU A 19 2.45 4.31 -6.25
CA LEU A 19 3.78 4.56 -6.81
C LEU A 19 4.86 3.73 -6.13
N SER A 20 4.79 3.60 -4.80
CA SER A 20 5.73 2.78 -4.02
C SER A 20 5.64 1.30 -4.40
N ARG A 21 4.41 0.80 -4.55
CA ARG A 21 4.17 -0.57 -5.02
C ARG A 21 4.64 -0.76 -6.47
N LYS A 22 4.37 0.18 -7.36
CA LYS A 22 4.78 0.09 -8.77
C LYS A 22 6.31 0.03 -8.91
N ARG A 23 7.04 0.86 -8.17
CA ARG A 23 8.50 0.96 -8.27
C ARG A 23 9.25 -0.23 -7.67
N LYS A 24 8.82 -0.74 -6.51
CA LYS A 24 9.59 -1.73 -5.75
C LYS A 24 8.89 -3.07 -5.53
N ALA A 25 7.55 -3.14 -5.67
CA ALA A 25 6.77 -4.32 -5.29
C ALA A 25 5.60 -4.57 -6.25
N SER A 26 5.87 -4.53 -7.56
CA SER A 26 4.84 -4.60 -8.61
C SER A 26 4.06 -5.92 -8.61
N GLN A 27 4.67 -6.99 -8.11
CA GLN A 27 4.05 -8.31 -7.95
C GLN A 27 2.83 -8.28 -7.03
N ILE A 28 2.82 -7.41 -6.00
CA ILE A 28 1.67 -7.23 -5.12
C ILE A 28 0.48 -6.70 -5.92
N LEU A 29 0.70 -5.72 -6.80
CA LEU A 29 -0.37 -5.19 -7.65
C LEU A 29 -0.88 -6.25 -8.63
N LYS A 30 0.01 -7.04 -9.23
CA LYS A 30 -0.38 -8.15 -10.13
C LYS A 30 -1.24 -9.18 -9.41
N ALA A 31 -0.83 -9.64 -8.24
CA ALA A 31 -1.60 -10.60 -7.43
C ALA A 31 -2.96 -10.02 -7.00
N ARG A 32 -3.01 -8.75 -6.60
CA ARG A 32 -4.26 -8.08 -6.22
C ARG A 32 -5.23 -7.90 -7.40
N ARG A 33 -4.71 -7.62 -8.60
CA ARG A 33 -5.49 -7.56 -9.84
C ARG A 33 -6.04 -8.94 -10.22
N ARG A 34 -5.21 -9.98 -10.19
CA ARG A 34 -5.66 -11.36 -10.45
C ARG A 34 -6.77 -11.80 -9.51
N LYS A 35 -6.70 -11.39 -8.23
CA LYS A 35 -7.75 -11.65 -7.24
C LYS A 35 -9.01 -10.77 -7.41
N GLY A 36 -8.98 -9.75 -8.27
CA GLY A 36 -10.12 -8.84 -8.49
C GLY A 36 -10.36 -7.84 -7.34
N ARG A 37 -9.31 -7.44 -6.59
CA ARG A 37 -9.49 -6.48 -5.49
C ARG A 37 -9.83 -5.09 -6.04
N LYS A 38 -11.01 -4.56 -5.66
CA LYS A 38 -11.47 -3.20 -6.03
C LYS A 38 -10.46 -2.09 -5.68
N ARG A 39 -9.77 -2.20 -4.54
CA ARG A 39 -8.70 -1.26 -4.14
C ARG A 39 -7.34 -1.97 -4.19
N LEU A 40 -6.40 -1.45 -4.99
CA LEU A 40 -5.11 -2.11 -5.22
C LEU A 40 -3.99 -1.63 -4.29
N SER A 41 -4.06 -0.39 -3.80
CA SER A 41 -3.08 0.20 -2.88
C SER A 41 -3.77 1.10 -1.85
N ALA A 42 -2.99 1.59 -0.89
CA ALA A 42 -3.46 2.40 0.21
C ALA A 42 -3.79 3.85 -0.16
#